data_AF-A0A419HD00-F1
#
_entry.id   AF-A0A419HD00-F1
#
_cell.length_a   1.000
_cell.length_b   1.000
_cell.length_c   1.000
_cell.angle_alpha   90.00
_cell.angle_beta   90.00
_cell.angle_gamma   90.00
#
_symmetry.space_group_name_H-M   'P 1'
#
loop_
_entity.id
_entity.type
_entity.pdbx_description
1 polymer ?
#
loop_
_entity_poly.entity_id
_entity_poly.type
_entity_poly.pdbx_seq_one_letter_code
_entity_poly.pdbx_strand_id
1 'polypeptide(L)'
;MTIRVTFAQLQQTQSDVQGTASKLQTELDDMKSLIQKLAGSYEGEASESWQRVQNEWQQATDELHQIINATQQALGQAAENYQSAEKKNVGMWG
;
A
#
# COMPACT_ATOMS: atom_id res chain seq x y z
N MET A 1 -19.72 -25.29 4.45
CA MET A 1 -19.49 -24.45 5.65
C MET A 1 -18.17 -23.66 5.52
N THR A 2 -17.91 -23.03 4.36
CA THR A 2 -16.59 -22.49 3.98
C THR A 2 -16.58 -20.96 3.77
N ILE A 3 -17.72 -20.36 3.43
CA ILE A 3 -17.84 -18.92 3.16
C ILE A 3 -17.40 -18.03 4.33
N ARG A 4 -17.88 -18.30 5.54
CA ARG A 4 -17.53 -17.47 6.72
C ARG A 4 -16.03 -17.46 6.95
N VAL A 5 -15.37 -18.59 6.66
CA VAL A 5 -13.91 -18.73 6.76
C VAL A 5 -13.23 -17.89 5.67
N THR A 6 -13.70 -17.95 4.42
CA THR A 6 -13.13 -17.17 3.31
C THR A 6 -13.30 -15.66 3.50
N PHE A 7 -14.46 -15.20 3.98
CA PHE A 7 -14.69 -13.77 4.26
C PHE A 7 -13.79 -13.25 5.39
N ALA A 8 -13.68 -14.02 6.49
CA ALA A 8 -12.79 -13.66 7.59
C ALA A 8 -11.32 -13.59 7.15
N GLN A 9 -10.88 -14.53 6.30
CA GLN A 9 -9.54 -14.51 5.71
C GLN A 9 -9.31 -13.28 4.83
N LEU A 10 -10.32 -12.87 4.07
CA LEU A 10 -10.21 -11.70 3.19
C LEU A 10 -10.13 -10.39 3.99
N GLN A 11 -10.93 -10.25 5.05
CA GLN A 11 -10.82 -9.14 6.00
C GLN A 11 -9.46 -9.10 6.70
N GLN A 12 -8.95 -10.26 7.13
CA GLN A 12 -7.63 -10.34 7.75
C GLN A 12 -6.54 -9.88 6.78
N THR A 13 -6.59 -10.37 5.53
CA THR A 13 -5.63 -9.97 4.49
C THR A 13 -5.66 -8.47 4.23
N GLN A 14 -6.85 -7.86 4.23
CA GLN A 14 -7.01 -6.41 4.06
C GLN A 14 -6.38 -5.63 5.23
N SER A 15 -6.60 -6.09 6.46
CA SER A 15 -5.95 -5.53 7.66
C SER A 15 -4.43 -5.66 7.60
N ASP A 16 -3.91 -6.80 7.15
CA ASP A 16 -2.47 -7.06 7.02
C ASP A 16 -1.82 -6.16 5.97
N VAL A 17 -2.50 -5.95 4.82
CA VAL A 17 -2.06 -5.00 3.78
C VAL A 17 -2.03 -3.58 4.32
N GLN A 18 -3.05 -3.17 5.08
CA GLN A 18 -3.08 -1.82 5.67
C GLN A 18 -1.98 -1.62 6.73
N GLY A 19 -1.69 -2.65 7.53
CA GLY A 19 -0.57 -2.64 8.47
C GLY A 19 0.79 -2.57 7.77
N THR A 20 0.96 -3.32 6.68
CA THR A 20 2.19 -3.30 5.87
C THR A 20 2.39 -1.94 5.20
N ALA A 21 1.33 -1.37 4.63
CA ALA A 21 1.33 -0.03 4.06
C ALA A 21 1.75 1.05 5.08
N SER A 22 1.24 0.95 6.30
CA SER A 22 1.59 1.90 7.37
C SER A 22 3.06 1.79 7.76
N LYS A 23 3.61 0.56 7.88
CA LYS A 23 5.04 0.36 8.15
C LYS A 23 5.92 0.92 7.05
N LEU A 24 5.54 0.67 5.80
CA LEU A 24 6.27 1.17 4.65
C LEU A 24 6.26 2.70 4.60
N GLN A 25 5.14 3.35 4.94
CA GLN A 25 5.10 4.80 5.07
C GLN A 25 6.10 5.31 6.11
N THR A 26 6.20 4.65 7.27
CA THR A 26 7.18 5.00 8.31
C THR A 26 8.62 4.82 7.83
N GLU A 27 8.95 3.70 7.21
CA GLU A 27 10.27 3.48 6.62
C GLU A 27 10.59 4.54 5.57
N LEU A 28 9.57 4.96 4.81
CA LEU A 28 9.74 6.02 3.84
C LEU A 28 10.10 7.35 4.54
N ASP A 29 9.31 7.76 5.53
CA ASP A 29 9.56 9.00 6.27
C ASP A 29 10.93 9.03 6.98
N ASP A 30 11.37 7.88 7.51
CA ASP A 30 12.70 7.73 8.12
C ASP A 30 13.82 7.94 7.10
N MET A 31 13.69 7.33 5.92
CA MET A 31 14.70 7.45 4.87
C MET A 31 14.73 8.88 4.30
N LYS A 32 13.59 9.56 4.17
CA LYS A 32 13.53 11.00 3.86
C LYS A 32 14.29 11.85 4.88
N SER A 33 14.14 11.56 6.17
CA SER A 33 14.85 12.25 7.25
C SER A 33 16.37 12.05 7.16
N LEU A 34 16.81 10.83 6.85
CA LEU A 34 18.23 10.52 6.63
C LEU A 34 18.80 11.30 5.45
N ILE A 35 18.06 11.32 4.34
CA ILE A 35 18.40 12.07 3.12
C ILE A 35 18.56 13.56 3.48
N GLN A 36 17.62 14.16 4.21
CA GLN A 36 17.72 15.57 4.66
C GLN A 36 18.94 15.86 5.55
N LYS A 37 19.27 14.96 6.48
CA LYS A 37 20.46 15.11 7.34
C LYS A 37 21.75 15.08 6.55
N LEU A 38 21.84 14.20 5.55
CA LEU A 38 22.99 14.15 4.66
C LEU A 38 23.10 15.44 3.84
N ALA A 39 21.98 16.00 3.34
CA ALA A 39 21.96 17.25 2.59
C ALA A 39 22.59 18.42 3.34
N GLY A 40 22.29 18.57 4.64
CA GLY A 40 22.84 19.63 5.48
C GLY A 40 24.36 19.56 5.65
N SER A 41 24.99 18.43 5.33
CA SER A 41 26.45 18.27 5.36
C SER A 41 27.16 18.67 4.06
N TYR A 42 26.42 18.89 2.95
CA TYR A 42 26.97 19.11 1.60
C TYR A 42 26.66 20.49 0.98
N GLU A 43 26.34 21.51 1.80
CA GLU A 43 25.85 22.86 1.40
C GLU A 43 26.66 23.65 0.33
N GLY A 44 27.78 23.14 -0.21
CA GLY A 44 28.64 23.86 -1.16
C GLY A 44 28.64 23.38 -2.62
N GLU A 45 28.58 22.07 -2.91
CA GLU A 45 28.93 21.55 -4.27
C GLU A 45 27.96 20.51 -4.85
N ALA A 46 26.91 20.06 -4.14
CA ALA A 46 26.11 18.90 -4.56
C ALA A 46 24.61 19.18 -4.84
N SER A 47 24.25 20.39 -5.27
CA SER A 47 22.85 20.79 -5.54
C SER A 47 22.13 19.87 -6.55
N GLU A 48 22.77 19.53 -7.67
CA GLU A 48 22.17 18.64 -8.68
C GLU A 48 21.99 17.20 -8.18
N SER A 49 22.99 16.65 -7.49
CA SER A 49 22.92 15.31 -6.91
C SER A 49 21.82 15.22 -5.85
N TRP A 50 21.66 16.28 -5.05
CA TRP A 50 20.59 16.40 -4.08
C TRP A 50 19.20 16.42 -4.74
N GLN A 51 19.04 17.23 -5.77
CA GLN A 51 17.76 17.37 -6.47
C GLN A 51 17.36 16.08 -7.17
N ARG A 52 18.34 15.32 -7.69
CA ARG A 52 18.14 13.97 -8.23
C ARG A 52 17.63 12.99 -7.16
N VAL A 53 18.29 12.93 -6.00
CA VAL A 53 17.88 12.04 -4.90
C VAL A 53 16.48 12.39 -4.40
N GLN A 54 16.15 13.68 -4.28
CA GLN A 54 14.79 14.12 -3.93
C GLN A 54 13.74 13.69 -4.95
N ASN A 55 14.06 13.76 -6.25
CA ASN A 55 13.13 13.36 -7.30
C ASN A 55 12.93 11.83 -7.33
N GLU A 56 14.02 11.06 -7.27
CA GLU A 56 13.96 9.59 -7.19
C GLU A 56 13.18 9.14 -5.96
N TRP A 57 13.39 9.82 -4.83
CA TRP A 57 12.65 9.61 -3.60
C TRP A 57 11.14 9.83 -3.77
N GLN A 58 10.76 10.98 -4.31
CA GLN A 58 9.36 11.34 -4.51
C GLN A 58 8.69 10.33 -5.44
N GLN A 59 9.36 9.97 -6.53
CA GLN A 59 8.85 8.98 -7.47
C GLN A 59 8.63 7.61 -6.82
N ALA A 60 9.62 7.10 -6.08
CA ALA A 60 9.50 5.79 -5.41
C ALA A 60 8.37 5.78 -4.37
N THR A 61 8.19 6.89 -3.64
CA THR A 61 7.10 7.05 -2.67
C THR A 61 5.73 7.02 -3.35
N ASP A 62 5.59 7.78 -4.44
CA ASP A 62 4.34 7.87 -5.19
C ASP A 62 3.96 6.53 -5.82
N GLU A 63 4.91 5.81 -6.41
CA GLU A 63 4.71 4.47 -6.97
C GLU A 63 4.26 3.48 -5.89
N LEU A 64 4.88 3.51 -4.71
CA LEU A 64 4.48 2.66 -3.58
C LEU A 64 3.05 2.94 -3.11
N HIS A 65 2.67 4.21 -2.97
CA HIS A 65 1.30 4.59 -2.62
C HIS A 65 0.29 4.10 -3.64
N GLN A 66 0.62 4.20 -4.94
CA GLN A 66 -0.25 3.70 -6.00
C GLN A 66 -0.45 2.19 -5.91
N ILE A 67 0.63 1.42 -5.70
CA ILE A 67 0.56 -0.04 -5.57
C ILE A 67 -0.28 -0.46 -4.35
N ILE A 68 -0.07 0.19 -3.21
CA ILE A 68 -0.86 -0.07 -1.99
C ILE A 68 -2.34 0.19 -2.25
N ASN A 69 -2.68 1.34 -2.82
CA ASN A 69 -4.06 1.71 -3.11
C ASN A 69 -4.71 0.73 -4.09
N ALA A 70 -4.00 0.35 -5.16
CA ALA A 70 -4.47 -0.64 -6.12
C ALA A 70 -4.71 -2.01 -5.46
N THR A 71 -3.82 -2.42 -4.56
CA THR A 71 -3.96 -3.69 -3.81
C THR A 71 -5.18 -3.66 -2.89
N GLN A 72 -5.40 -2.57 -2.16
CA GLN A 72 -6.59 -2.41 -1.31
C GLN A 72 -7.89 -2.44 -2.12
N GLN A 73 -7.92 -1.76 -3.27
CA GLN A 73 -9.07 -1.77 -4.17
C GLN A 73 -9.34 -3.17 -4.73
N ALA A 74 -8.31 -3.89 -5.18
CA ALA A 74 -8.45 -5.26 -5.67
C ALA A 74 -9.01 -6.21 -4.61
N LEU A 75 -8.54 -6.09 -3.36
CA LEU A 75 -9.06 -6.87 -2.23
C LEU A 75 -10.52 -6.53 -1.93
N GLY A 76 -10.89 -5.25 -1.92
CA GLY A 76 -12.28 -4.81 -1.75
C GLY A 76 -13.19 -5.37 -2.85
N GLN A 77 -12.77 -5.27 -4.11
CA GLN A 77 -13.53 -5.79 -5.23
C GLN A 77 -13.69 -7.32 -5.16
N ALA A 78 -12.66 -8.04 -4.72
CA ALA A 78 -12.75 -9.48 -4.49
C ALA A 78 -13.80 -9.80 -3.41
N ALA A 79 -13.83 -9.04 -2.32
CA ALA A 79 -14.84 -9.20 -1.26
C ALA A 79 -16.26 -9.06 -1.79
N GLU A 80 -16.52 -7.99 -2.55
CA GLU A 80 -17.83 -7.70 -3.15
C GLU A 80 -18.25 -8.78 -4.14
N ASN A 81 -17.33 -9.22 -5.00
CA ASN A 81 -17.58 -10.27 -5.98
C ASN A 81 -17.95 -11.59 -5.31
N TYR A 82 -17.25 -11.97 -4.24
CA TYR A 82 -17.58 -13.16 -3.44
C TYR A 82 -18.99 -13.04 -2.83
N GLN A 83 -19.30 -11.91 -2.19
CA GLN A 83 -20.62 -11.69 -1.58
C GLN A 83 -21.76 -11.73 -2.62
N SER A 84 -21.54 -11.15 -3.80
CA SER A 84 -22.51 -11.10 -4.89
C SER A 84 -22.75 -12.47 -5.53
N ALA A 85 -21.66 -13.22 -5.82
CA ALA A 85 -21.73 -14.57 -6.37
C ALA A 85 -22.47 -15.53 -5.42
N GLU A 86 -22.24 -15.39 -4.12
CA GLU A 86 -22.93 -16.20 -3.12
C GLU A 86 -24.42 -15.84 -3.00
N LYS A 87 -24.79 -14.56 -2.95
CA LYS A 87 -26.21 -14.14 -2.96
C LYS A 87 -26.96 -14.70 -4.17
N LYS A 88 -26.33 -14.70 -5.36
CA LYS A 88 -26.90 -15.31 -6.56
C LYS A 88 -27.07 -16.82 -6.44
N ASN A 89 -26.08 -17.52 -5.89
CA ASN A 89 -26.15 -18.97 -5.72
C ASN A 89 -27.15 -19.39 -4.65
N VAL A 90 -27.24 -18.71 -3.52
CA VAL A 90 -28.24 -19.01 -2.47
C VAL A 90 -29.66 -18.72 -2.98
N GLY A 91 -29.84 -17.67 -3.78
CA GLY A 91 -31.14 -17.36 -4.40
C GLY A 91 -31.58 -18.30 -5.52
N MET A 92 -30.69 -19.14 -6.07
CA MET A 92 -31.05 -20.13 -7.10
C MET A 92 -31.45 -21.49 -6.52
N TRP A 93 -31.11 -21.78 -5.26
CA TRP A 93 -31.33 -23.08 -4.62
C TRP A 93 -32.21 -23.00 -3.37
N GLY A 94 -32.78 -21.82 -3.09
CA GLY A 94 -33.77 -21.56 -2.04
C GLY A 94 -35.17 -21.43 -2.61
#